data_AF-A0A7W6BIC5-F1
#
_entry.id   AF-A0A7W6BIC5-F1
#
_cell.length_a   1.000
_cell.length_b   1.000
_cell.length_c   1.000
_cell.angle_alpha   90.00
_cell.angle_beta   90.00
_cell.angle_gamma   90.00
#
_symmetry.space_group_name_H-M   'P 1'
#
loop_
_entity.id
_entity.type
_entity.pdbx_description
1 polymer ?
#
loop_
_entity_poly.entity_id
_entity_poly.type
_entity_poly.pdbx_seq_one_letter_code
_entity_poly.pdbx_strand_id
1 'polypeptide(L)'
;MTAVRSLLARVQRLEQARTAPRSPFEAAYGSFDAFAAETQAGIDAGQFDSREMPLVLNAIRRWHTDGEFGAWQRNRVWERHG
;
A
#
# COMPACT_ATOMS: atom_id res chain seq x y z
N MET A 1 -13.23 35.92 6.20
CA MET A 1 -11.94 35.19 6.12
C MET A 1 -11.90 33.87 6.91
N THR A 2 -12.60 33.75 8.05
CA THR A 2 -12.58 32.52 8.88
C THR A 2 -13.20 31.30 8.20
N ALA A 3 -14.31 31.48 7.47
CA ALA A 3 -14.95 30.41 6.70
C ALA A 3 -14.07 29.84 5.56
N VAL A 4 -13.26 30.68 4.91
CA VAL A 4 -12.33 30.23 3.86
C VAL A 4 -11.20 29.40 4.47
N ARG A 5 -10.68 29.81 5.64
CA ARG A 5 -9.64 29.05 6.36
C ARG A 5 -10.13 27.69 6.86
N SER A 6 -11.38 27.59 7.35
CA SER A 6 -11.94 26.30 7.78
C SER A 6 -12.18 25.36 6.60
N LEU A 7 -12.58 25.90 5.44
CA LEU A 7 -12.78 25.12 4.22
C LEU A 7 -11.45 24.59 3.66
N LEU A 8 -10.40 25.42 3.63
CA LEU A 8 -9.04 25.00 3.27
C LEU A 8 -8.47 23.93 4.21
N ALA A 9 -8.64 24.09 5.53
CA ALA A 9 -8.21 23.09 6.50
C ALA A 9 -8.95 21.75 6.34
N ARG A 10 -10.23 21.80 5.96
CA ARG A 10 -11.02 20.60 5.65
C ARG A 10 -10.54 19.93 4.36
N VAL A 11 -10.29 20.69 3.31
CA VAL A 11 -9.72 20.17 2.04
C VAL A 11 -8.35 19.55 2.29
N GLN A 12 -7.46 20.22 3.02
CA GLN A 12 -6.14 19.69 3.34
C GLN A 12 -6.22 18.38 4.13
N ARG A 13 -7.16 18.28 5.10
CA ARG A 13 -7.39 17.03 5.83
C ARG A 13 -7.94 15.92 4.93
N LEU A 14 -8.82 16.26 3.98
CA LEU A 14 -9.34 15.31 3.00
C LEU A 14 -8.27 14.85 2.01
N GLU A 15 -7.40 15.74 1.55
CA GLU A 15 -6.27 15.40 0.68
C GLU A 15 -5.22 14.55 1.41
N GLN A 16 -4.95 14.85 2.69
CA GLN A 16 -4.10 14.02 3.55
C GLN A 16 -4.73 12.64 3.80
N ALA A 17 -6.04 12.57 4.04
CA ALA A 17 -6.77 11.31 4.20
C ALA A 17 -6.91 10.51 2.89
N ARG A 18 -6.90 11.20 1.75
CA ARG A 18 -6.94 10.61 0.41
C ARG A 18 -5.58 10.10 -0.05
N THR A 19 -4.50 10.57 0.58
CA THR A 19 -3.18 9.94 0.44
C THR A 19 -3.24 8.63 1.21
N ALA A 20 -3.73 7.57 0.56
CA ALA A 20 -3.66 6.22 1.10
C ALA A 20 -2.21 5.97 1.56
N PRO A 21 -2.00 5.45 2.79
CA PRO A 21 -0.66 5.17 3.25
C PRO A 21 0.02 4.24 2.24
N ARG A 22 1.19 4.66 1.75
CA ARG A 22 1.96 3.86 0.78
C ARG A 22 2.16 2.49 1.38
N SER A 23 1.72 1.45 0.68
CA SER A 23 1.97 0.08 1.11
C SER A 23 3.48 -0.15 1.29
N PRO A 24 3.91 -1.11 2.12
CA PRO A 24 5.34 -1.41 2.27
C PRO A 24 6.01 -1.72 0.92
N PHE A 25 5.25 -2.30 -0.01
CA PHE A 25 5.71 -2.62 -1.35
C PHE A 25 5.93 -1.37 -2.20
N GLU A 26 5.02 -0.39 -2.19
CA GLU A 26 5.29 0.89 -2.86
C GLU A 26 6.45 1.66 -2.24
N ALA A 27 6.63 1.55 -0.92
CA ALA A 27 7.75 2.19 -0.24
C ALA A 27 9.10 1.57 -0.61
N ALA A 28 9.17 0.24 -0.75
CA ALA A 28 10.40 -0.49 -1.07
C ALA A 28 10.72 -0.54 -2.57
N TYR A 29 9.70 -0.73 -3.42
CA TYR A 29 9.85 -0.97 -4.86
C TYR A 29 9.47 0.25 -5.72
N GLY A 30 9.03 1.35 -5.11
CA GLY A 30 8.59 2.57 -5.80
C GLY A 30 7.17 2.50 -6.36
N SER A 31 6.67 1.30 -6.68
CA SER A 31 5.27 1.03 -7.01
C SER A 31 4.89 -0.41 -6.70
N PHE A 32 3.59 -0.69 -6.58
CA PHE A 32 3.10 -2.07 -6.46
C PHE A 32 3.40 -2.90 -7.72
N ASP A 33 3.29 -2.29 -8.91
CA ASP A 33 3.54 -3.00 -10.17
C ASP A 33 5.01 -3.39 -10.34
N ALA A 34 5.95 -2.57 -9.85
CA ALA A 34 7.37 -2.93 -9.83
C ALA A 34 7.61 -4.16 -8.95
N PHE A 35 7.02 -4.19 -7.75
CA PHE A 35 7.04 -5.36 -6.88
C PHE A 35 6.43 -6.60 -7.55
N ALA A 36 5.28 -6.46 -8.22
CA ALA A 36 4.62 -7.56 -8.91
C ALA A 36 5.46 -8.11 -10.06
N ALA A 37 6.11 -7.24 -10.84
CA ALA A 37 6.99 -7.62 -11.93
C ALA A 37 8.23 -8.37 -11.43
N GLU A 38 8.87 -7.89 -10.36
CA GLU A 38 10.02 -8.56 -9.74
C GLU A 38 9.63 -9.93 -9.16
N THR A 39 8.46 -10.02 -8.53
CA THR A 39 7.92 -11.29 -8.02
C THR A 39 7.68 -12.28 -9.16
N GLN A 40 7.10 -11.83 -10.28
CA GLN A 40 6.89 -12.68 -11.45
C GLN A 40 8.21 -13.17 -12.04
N ALA A 41 9.22 -12.30 -12.13
CA ALA A 41 10.56 -12.71 -12.58
C ALA A 41 11.18 -13.78 -11.65
N GLY A 42 10.96 -13.68 -10.33
CA GLY A 42 11.38 -14.71 -9.38
C GLY A 42 10.63 -16.04 -9.52
N ILE A 43 9.35 -16.01 -9.90
CA ILE A 43 8.59 -17.23 -10.24
C ILE A 43 9.19 -17.88 -11.49
N ASP A 44 9.42 -17.08 -12.54
CA ASP A 44 9.94 -17.58 -13.81
C ASP A 44 11.37 -18.14 -13.67
N ALA A 45 12.16 -17.57 -12.76
CA ALA A 45 13.49 -18.05 -12.41
C ALA A 45 13.49 -19.27 -11.46
N GLY A 46 12.32 -19.71 -10.98
CA GLY A 46 12.20 -20.82 -10.03
C GLY A 46 12.65 -20.49 -8.59
N GLN A 47 12.84 -19.20 -8.28
CA GLN A 47 13.14 -18.73 -6.92
C GLN A 47 11.90 -18.82 -6.02
N PHE A 48 10.71 -18.65 -6.60
CA PHE A 48 9.43 -18.80 -5.91
C PHE A 48 8.64 -19.99 -6.48
N ASP A 49 7.85 -20.67 -5.63
CA ASP A 49 6.95 -21.72 -6.11
C ASP A 49 5.91 -21.11 -7.06
N SER A 50 5.81 -21.70 -8.25
CA SER A 50 4.98 -21.20 -9.35
C SER A 50 3.48 -21.39 -9.15
N ARG A 51 3.06 -22.15 -8.13
CA ARG A 51 1.66 -22.39 -7.79
C ARG A 51 1.23 -21.52 -6.61
N GLU A 52 2.09 -21.40 -5.59
CA GLU A 52 1.77 -20.66 -4.37
C GLU A 52 1.98 -19.16 -4.51
N MET A 53 3.09 -18.73 -5.13
CA MET A 53 3.43 -17.32 -5.18
C MET A 53 2.41 -16.45 -5.94
N PRO A 54 1.76 -16.90 -7.02
CA PRO A 54 0.65 -16.16 -7.63
C PRO A 54 -0.53 -15.92 -6.68
N LEU A 55 -0.83 -16.87 -5.78
CA LEU A 55 -1.89 -16.71 -4.78
C LEU A 55 -1.53 -15.65 -3.74
N VAL A 56 -0.27 -15.67 -3.28
CA VAL A 56 0.28 -14.68 -2.36
C VAL A 56 0.28 -13.28 -2.99
N LEU A 57 0.74 -13.16 -4.24
CA LEU A 57 0.74 -11.88 -4.97
C LEU A 57 -0.67 -11.32 -5.13
N ASN A 58 -1.66 -12.17 -5.44
CA ASN A 58 -3.07 -11.75 -5.51
C ASN A 58 -3.62 -11.28 -4.16
N ALA A 59 -3.30 -11.96 -3.06
CA ALA A 59 -3.71 -11.54 -1.72
C ALA A 59 -3.11 -10.17 -1.36
N ILE A 60 -1.83 -9.98 -1.62
CA ILE A 60 -1.13 -8.71 -1.39
C ILE A 60 -1.70 -7.59 -2.26
N ARG A 61 -2.03 -7.87 -3.53
CA ARG A 61 -2.69 -6.91 -4.43
C ARG A 61 -4.02 -6.45 -3.86
N ARG A 62 -4.82 -7.38 -3.34
CA ARG A 62 -6.10 -7.05 -2.69
C ARG A 62 -5.89 -6.16 -1.47
N TRP A 63 -4.98 -6.51 -0.56
CA TRP A 63 -4.67 -5.67 0.61
C TRP A 63 -4.17 -4.27 0.22
N HIS A 64 -3.43 -4.17 -0.88
CA HIS A 64 -2.98 -2.89 -1.41
C HIS A 64 -4.16 -2.05 -1.92
N THR A 65 -5.06 -2.62 -2.72
CA THR A 65 -6.26 -1.94 -3.24
C THR A 65 -7.25 -1.57 -2.14
N ASP A 66 -7.46 -2.46 -1.18
CA ASP A 66 -8.39 -2.27 -0.06
C ASP A 66 -7.83 -1.26 0.98
N GLY A 67 -6.57 -0.83 0.83
CA GLY A 67 -5.92 0.12 1.73
C GLY A 67 -5.55 -0.46 3.09
N GLU A 68 -5.57 -1.79 3.22
CA GLU A 68 -5.35 -2.53 4.48
C GLU A 68 -4.01 -2.16 5.12
N PHE A 69 -2.96 -1.98 4.33
CA PHE A 69 -1.66 -1.58 4.87
C PHE A 69 -1.75 -0.26 5.67
N GLY A 70 -2.55 0.69 5.21
CA GLY A 70 -2.76 1.95 5.93
C GLY A 70 -3.40 1.79 7.30
N ALA A 71 -4.19 0.74 7.50
CA ALA A 71 -4.77 0.39 8.80
C ALA A 71 -3.79 -0.33 9.74
N TRP A 72 -2.56 -0.62 9.30
CA TRP A 72 -1.55 -1.34 10.08
C TRP A 72 -0.32 -0.49 10.37
N GLN A 73 -0.27 0.79 10.00
CA GLN A 73 0.93 1.60 10.24
C GLN A 73 0.87 2.34 11.59
N ARG A 74 1.78 2.02 12.52
CA ARG A 74 2.04 2.81 13.75
C ARG A 74 3.55 3.03 13.90
N ASN A 75 3.99 4.27 14.06
CA ASN A 75 5.42 4.59 14.26
C ASN A 75 6.38 3.94 13.24
N ARG A 76 5.95 3.79 11.98
CA ARG A 76 6.70 3.11 10.88
C ARG A 76 6.89 1.60 11.05
N VAL A 77 6.21 0.98 12.00
CA VAL A 77 6.09 -0.47 12.13
C VAL A 77 4.69 -0.88 11.67
N TRP A 78 4.61 -2.01 10.96
CA TRP A 78 3.35 -2.57 10.48
C TRP A 78 2.76 -3.49 11.57
N GLU A 79 1.88 -2.95 12.41
CA GLU A 79 1.24 -3.61 13.54
C GLU A 79 -0.28 -3.38 13.47
N ARG A 80 -1.10 -4.41 13.73
CA ARG A 80 -2.55 -4.25 13.77
C ARG A 80 -2.92 -3.28 14.87
N HIS A 81 -3.63 -2.19 14.56
CA HIS A 81 -4.28 -1.39 15.59
C HIS A 81 -5.37 -2.26 16.24
N GLY A 82 -5.26 -2.47 17.55
CA GLY A 82 -6.23 -3.20 18.37
C GLY A 82 -7.55 -2.47 18.50
#